data_AF-A0A914MBJ0-F1
#
_entry.id   AF-A0A914MBJ0-F1
#
_cell.length_a   1.000
_cell.length_b   1.000
_cell.length_c   1.000
_cell.angle_alpha   90.00
_cell.angle_beta   90.00
_cell.angle_gamma   90.00
#
_symmetry.space_group_name_H-M   'P 1'
#
loop_
_entity.id
_entity.type
_entity.pdbx_description
1 polymer ?
#
loop_
_entity_poly.entity_id
_entity_poly.type
_entity_poly.pdbx_seq_one_letter_code
_entity_poly.pdbx_strand_id
1 'polypeptide(L)'
;MILLEQNNRIICELLEQKFSAAKTNGKFDSVNVVFADFDGVMYKVSNPDGDRLKLMLSISLKFYKELQEHGADEFTLIFFNQKRI
;
A
#
# COMPACT_ATOMS: atom_id res chain seq x y z
N MET A 1 -16.69 9.43 -14.86
CA MET A 1 -17.50 8.93 -13.73
C MET A 1 -18.04 10.13 -12.97
N ILE A 2 -19.32 10.18 -12.59
CA ILE A 2 -19.90 11.34 -11.89
C ILE A 2 -19.40 11.43 -10.43
N LEU A 3 -19.16 10.28 -9.80
CA LEU A 3 -18.48 10.16 -8.51
C LEU A 3 -17.01 9.78 -8.73
N LEU A 4 -16.15 10.03 -7.74
CA LEU A 4 -14.75 9.57 -7.74
C LEU A 4 -14.64 8.15 -7.18
N GLU A 5 -13.71 7.36 -7.70
CA GLU A 5 -13.37 6.06 -7.13
C GLU A 5 -12.59 6.29 -5.83
N GLN A 6 -12.99 5.62 -4.75
CA GLN A 6 -12.32 5.76 -3.44
C GLN A 6 -11.04 4.92 -3.34
N ASN A 7 -10.99 3.80 -4.06
CA ASN A 7 -9.87 2.89 -4.04
C ASN A 7 -8.83 3.30 -5.08
N ASN A 8 -7.56 3.31 -4.69
CA ASN A 8 -6.48 3.53 -5.64
C ASN A 8 -6.34 2.31 -6.56
N ARG A 9 -6.81 2.46 -7.81
CA ARG A 9 -6.81 1.39 -8.81
C ARG A 9 -5.42 0.83 -9.10
N ILE A 10 -4.38 1.66 -9.07
CA ILE A 10 -2.99 1.25 -9.30
C ILE A 10 -2.53 0.28 -8.21
N ILE A 11 -2.86 0.54 -6.94
CA ILE A 11 -2.55 -0.36 -5.83
C ILE A 11 -3.29 -1.69 -6.00
N CYS A 12 -4.58 -1.65 -6.27
CA CYS A 12 -5.41 -2.85 -6.40
C CYS A 12 -4.86 -3.77 -7.49
N GLU A 13 -4.65 -3.24 -8.70
CA GLU A 13 -4.16 -4.03 -9.84
C GLU A 13 -2.74 -4.58 -9.59
N LEU A 14 -1.84 -3.77 -9.01
CA LEU A 14 -0.48 -4.21 -8.70
C LEU A 14 -0.45 -5.34 -7.67
N LEU A 15 -1.20 -5.20 -6.57
CA LEU A 15 -1.25 -6.21 -5.52
C LEU A 15 -1.91 -7.50 -6.02
N GLU A 16 -3.00 -7.39 -6.78
CA GLU A 16 -3.68 -8.54 -7.37
C GLU A 16 -2.75 -9.32 -8.32
N GLN A 17 -2.00 -8.62 -9.17
CA GLN A 17 -1.00 -9.24 -10.04
C GLN A 17 0.07 -9.98 -9.23
N LYS A 18 0.61 -9.36 -8.17
CA LYS A 18 1.66 -9.98 -7.35
C LYS A 18 1.14 -11.17 -6.55
N PHE A 19 -0.05 -11.11 -5.98
CA PHE A 19 -0.67 -12.22 -5.26
C PHE A 19 -1.06 -13.38 -6.19
N SER A 20 -1.53 -13.07 -7.39
CA SER A 20 -1.83 -14.11 -8.39
C SER A 20 -0.56 -14.84 -8.83
N ALA A 21 0.53 -14.11 -9.09
CA ALA A 21 1.83 -14.70 -9.42
C ALA A 21 2.40 -15.56 -8.27
N ALA A 22 2.19 -15.13 -7.01
CA ALA A 22 2.60 -15.89 -5.83
C ALA A 22 1.85 -17.22 -5.70
N LYS A 23 0.55 -17.26 -6.01
CA LYS A 23 -0.28 -18.48 -5.94
C LYS A 23 0.11 -19.53 -6.99
N THR A 24 0.60 -19.10 -8.15
CA THR A 24 0.95 -20.01 -9.25
C THR A 24 2.39 -20.52 -9.21
N ASN A 25 3.11 -20.37 -8.07
CA ASN A 25 4.56 -20.62 -7.95
C ASN A 25 5.39 -19.91 -9.04
N GLY A 26 4.93 -18.72 -9.45
CA GLY A 26 5.63 -17.90 -10.43
C GLY A 26 6.92 -17.31 -9.89
N LYS A 27 7.78 -16.84 -10.79
CA LYS A 27 8.97 -16.07 -10.42
C LYS A 27 8.54 -14.75 -9.78
N PHE A 28 9.06 -14.45 -8.59
CA PHE A 28 8.82 -13.18 -7.93
C PHE A 28 9.69 -12.09 -8.56
N ASP A 29 9.04 -11.17 -9.29
CA ASP A 29 9.71 -10.01 -9.85
C ASP A 29 9.85 -8.90 -8.81
N SER A 30 11.02 -8.28 -8.79
CA SER A 30 11.27 -7.11 -7.95
C SER A 30 10.31 -5.97 -8.30
N VAL A 31 9.87 -5.22 -7.29
CA VAL A 31 9.01 -4.06 -7.42
C VAL A 31 9.65 -2.89 -6.68
N ASN A 32 9.62 -1.72 -7.31
CA ASN A 32 9.95 -0.43 -6.73
C ASN A 32 9.25 0.64 -7.56
N VAL A 33 8.03 0.98 -7.16
CA VAL A 33 7.18 1.94 -7.87
C VAL A 33 6.70 3.02 -6.91
N VAL A 34 6.59 4.23 -7.44
CA VAL A 34 6.09 5.41 -6.72
C VAL A 34 5.01 6.04 -7.59
N PHE A 35 3.88 6.37 -7.00
CA PHE A 35 2.79 7.05 -7.68
C PHE A 35 2.07 8.02 -6.74
N ALA A 36 1.43 9.02 -7.33
CA ALA A 36 0.70 10.07 -6.62
C ALA A 36 -0.80 9.77 -6.62
N ASP A 37 -1.51 10.34 -5.66
CA ASP A 37 -2.97 10.38 -5.60
C ASP A 37 -3.43 11.83 -5.30
N PHE A 38 -4.73 12.03 -5.12
CA PHE A 38 -5.30 13.31 -4.74
C PHE A 38 -4.69 13.88 -3.45
N ASP A 39 -4.84 15.19 -3.25
CA ASP A 39 -4.34 15.95 -2.08
C ASP A 39 -2.81 15.87 -1.87
N GLY A 40 -2.07 15.50 -2.91
CA GLY A 40 -0.61 15.39 -2.87
C GLY A 40 -0.13 14.20 -2.04
N VAL A 41 -0.97 13.17 -1.88
CA VAL A 41 -0.61 11.89 -1.29
C VAL A 41 0.35 11.15 -2.22
N MET A 42 1.38 10.54 -1.64
CA MET A 42 2.35 9.73 -2.35
C MET A 42 2.37 8.31 -1.82
N TYR A 43 2.30 7.34 -2.72
CA TYR A 43 2.43 5.92 -2.42
C TYR A 43 3.74 5.38 -2.95
N LYS A 44 4.31 4.41 -2.23
CA LYS A 44 5.46 3.64 -2.65
C LYS A 44 5.22 2.15 -2.41
N VAL A 45 5.40 1.33 -3.44
CA VAL A 45 5.43 -0.12 -3.31
C VAL A 45 6.82 -0.62 -3.63
N SER A 46 7.45 -1.29 -2.68
CA SER A 46 8.81 -1.81 -2.84
C SER A 46 9.03 -3.14 -2.16
N ASN A 47 10.06 -3.86 -2.56
CA ASN A 47 10.58 -4.99 -1.79
C ASN A 47 11.53 -4.49 -0.69
N PRO A 48 11.20 -4.66 0.60
CA PRO A 48 12.11 -4.29 1.68
C PRO A 48 13.35 -5.19 1.64
N ASP A 49 14.52 -4.62 1.91
CA ASP A 49 15.82 -5.33 1.94
C ASP A 49 16.17 -6.13 0.67
N GLY A 50 15.50 -5.84 -0.45
CA GLY A 50 15.63 -6.61 -1.69
C GLY A 50 14.93 -7.98 -1.69
N ASP A 51 14.19 -8.31 -0.63
CA ASP A 51 13.44 -9.57 -0.51
C ASP A 51 12.20 -9.56 -1.40
N ARG A 52 12.27 -10.28 -2.52
CA ARG A 52 11.21 -10.34 -3.53
C ARG A 52 9.94 -11.03 -3.04
N LEU A 53 10.01 -11.76 -1.93
CA LEU A 53 8.85 -12.41 -1.30
C LEU A 53 8.05 -11.44 -0.43
N LYS A 54 8.65 -10.30 -0.05
CA LYS A 54 8.01 -9.29 0.79
C LYS A 54 7.60 -8.10 -0.04
N LEU A 55 6.42 -7.55 0.25
CA LEU A 55 5.95 -6.30 -0.32
C LEU A 55 5.76 -5.31 0.83
N MET A 56 6.32 -4.12 0.66
CA MET A 56 6.13 -2.99 1.54
C MET A 56 5.37 -1.91 0.76
N LEU A 57 4.14 -1.63 1.22
CA LEU A 57 3.34 -0.50 0.78
C LEU A 57 3.49 0.62 1.80
N SER A 58 3.96 1.78 1.36
CA SER A 58 4.11 2.97 2.17
C SER A 58 3.26 4.09 1.62
N ILE A 59 2.70 4.92 2.51
CA ILE A 59 1.94 6.12 2.19
C ILE A 59 2.60 7.33 2.85
N SER A 60 2.64 8.46 2.14
CA SER A 60 3.13 9.73 2.65
C SER A 60 2.07 10.81 2.44
N LEU A 61 1.67 11.44 3.55
CA LEU A 61 0.73 12.55 3.56
C LEU A 61 1.41 13.75 4.23
N LYS A 62 1.28 14.94 3.62
CA LYS A 62 1.90 16.17 4.15
C LYS A 62 1.36 16.55 5.53
N PHE A 63 0.10 16.24 5.79
CA PHE A 63 -0.65 16.56 7.01
C PHE A 63 -0.83 15.35 7.93
N TYR A 64 0.00 14.30 7.81
CA TYR A 64 -0.11 13.12 8.67
C TYR A 64 -0.01 13.45 10.17
N LYS A 65 0.82 14.43 10.54
CA LYS A 65 0.96 14.87 11.94
C LYS A 65 -0.35 15.38 12.53
N GLU A 66 -1.13 16.13 11.76
CA GLU A 66 -2.43 16.65 12.19
C GLU A 66 -3.44 15.50 12.35
N LEU A 67 -3.43 14.52 11.44
CA LEU A 67 -4.25 13.31 11.58
C LEU A 67 -3.87 12.48 12.82
N GLN A 68 -2.58 12.43 13.13
CA GLN A 68 -2.05 11.71 14.29
C GLN A 68 -2.61 12.28 15.61
N GLU A 69 -2.75 13.60 15.71
CA GLU A 69 -3.38 14.27 16.87
C GLU A 69 -4.84 13.87 17.07
N HIS A 70 -5.51 13.38 16.03
CA HIS A 70 -6.89 12.91 16.04
C HIS A 70 -7.02 11.37 16.08
N GLY A 71 -5.96 10.64 16.44
CA GLY A 71 -6.02 9.19 16.65
C GLY A 71 -5.83 8.33 15.39
N ALA A 72 -5.24 8.90 14.32
CA ALA A 72 -4.97 8.14 13.08
C ALA A 72 -4.09 6.90 13.31
N ASP A 73 -3.15 6.95 14.26
CA ASP A 73 -2.29 5.81 14.59
C ASP A 73 -3.10 4.64 15.19
N GLU A 74 -4.04 4.95 16.10
CA GLU A 74 -4.89 3.94 16.74
C GLU A 74 -5.81 3.27 15.72
N PHE A 75 -6.42 4.09 14.86
CA PHE A 75 -7.26 3.60 13.76
C PHE A 75 -6.44 2.72 12.81
N THR A 76 -5.27 3.19 12.37
CA THR A 76 -4.39 2.42 11.48
C THR A 76 -3.98 1.09 12.11
N LEU A 77 -3.68 1.10 13.41
CA LEU A 77 -3.33 -0.11 14.15
C LEU A 77 -4.51 -1.10 14.16
N ILE A 78 -5.73 -0.66 14.42
CA ILE A 78 -6.91 -1.55 14.45
C ILE A 78 -7.13 -2.22 13.09
N PHE A 79 -6.98 -1.48 11.99
CA PHE A 79 -7.26 -1.98 10.64
C PHE A 79 -6.15 -2.86 10.05
N PHE A 80 -4.89 -2.54 10.32
CA PHE A 80 -3.75 -3.23 9.71
C PHE A 80 -3.04 -4.23 10.62
N ASN A 81 -3.30 -4.20 11.93
CA ASN A 81 -2.66 -5.14 12.85
C ASN A 81 -3.36 -6.49 12.80
N GLN A 82 -3.02 -7.27 11.77
CA GLN A 82 -3.18 -8.71 11.79
C GLN A 82 -2.06 -9.30 12.66
N LYS A 83 -2.20 -9.17 13.99
CA LYS A 83 -1.48 -10.02 14.94
C LYS A 83 -1.95 -11.46 14.68
N ARG A 84 -1.16 -12.16 13.86
CA ARG A 84 -0.98 -13.61 13.74
C ARG A 84 -2.11 -14.48 14.31
N ILE A 85 -2.89 -15.08 13.41
CA ILE A 85 -3.31 -16.48 13.59
C ILE A 85 -2.19 -17.34 12.99
#